data_AF-F3P6B5-F1
#
_entry.id   AF-F3P6B5-F1
#
_cell.length_a   1.000
_cell.length_b   1.000
_cell.length_c   1.000
_cell.angle_alpha   90.00
_cell.angle_beta   90.00
_cell.angle_gamma   90.00
#
_symmetry.space_group_name_H-M   'P 1'
#
loop_
_entity.id
_entity.type
_entity.pdbx_description
1 polymer ?
#
loop_
_entity_poly.entity_id
_entity_poly.type
_entity_poly.pdbx_seq_one_letter_code
_entity_poly.pdbx_strand_id
1 'polypeptide(L)'
;MGDGATTHLSLHVTDAQGSPLNLEALRGIQSNGKGEPGYDDALLDTSTLEVIAVGPLYQDEGGAIGIDVPIGRACTLAMSWPTSHGYSALMADLPVSGEHDLLELAARTLHDRQTERYQQATAQGLKGSEEAVPLRASAQESLDACTTAQSWADRGRLAVSALEAASGAQLALDRALVAQAPQDAIIGVTFTRVPTAAEIAAALAPSGPGGGKRKVSARLVIGDPADAQEMAGWRTTVDALHAQGGMALAQICDSHDMAVLSDAAWDTRVDSLIKALPSVDAWEIGNEIGGDWLGTGPVAKAQRAARAVRERTSATTVLTLYYQLGQADPAYSLFSYAAKEITQPIRDLVDVVGLSVYPQLHPLGTAADRVLTTLDTAFPASRIAVTELGYGGEDLNNGPWWFGSATDPSVARTAVAEYVTGAALGRSDAWGAPFWWYYLEDQVGTPGGQVAPALAAASNGF
;
A
#
# COMPACT_ATOMS: atom_id res chain seq x y z
N MET A 1 -21.21 -3.24 20.58
CA MET A 1 -20.00 -3.83 21.17
C MET A 1 -20.02 -3.46 22.64
N GLY A 2 -19.73 -4.39 23.56
CA GLY A 2 -19.87 -4.12 24.99
C GLY A 2 -18.97 -2.97 25.43
N ASP A 3 -19.49 -2.11 26.32
CA ASP A 3 -18.79 -1.02 27.00
C ASP A 3 -17.64 -1.59 27.85
N GLY A 4 -16.56 -2.00 27.19
CA GLY A 4 -15.32 -2.35 27.86
C GLY A 4 -14.76 -1.10 28.53
N ALA A 5 -14.17 -1.27 29.72
CA ALA A 5 -13.52 -0.16 30.39
C ALA A 5 -12.40 0.40 29.49
N THR A 6 -12.38 1.72 29.32
CA THR A 6 -11.35 2.46 28.58
C THR A 6 -10.49 3.29 29.53
N THR A 7 -9.30 3.65 29.06
CA THR A 7 -8.46 4.69 29.66
C THR A 7 -8.40 5.90 28.75
N HIS A 8 -8.46 7.08 29.37
CA HIS A 8 -8.36 8.35 28.67
C HIS A 8 -6.88 8.74 28.46
N LEU A 9 -6.60 9.26 27.27
CA LEU A 9 -5.34 9.89 26.89
C LEU A 9 -5.62 11.30 26.36
N SER A 10 -4.78 12.25 26.77
CA SER A 10 -4.80 13.60 26.22
C SER A 10 -3.60 13.78 25.28
N LEU A 11 -3.87 14.24 24.07
CA LEU A 11 -2.90 14.40 23.00
C LEU A 11 -2.65 15.88 22.75
N HIS A 12 -1.40 16.29 22.90
CA HIS A 12 -0.89 17.56 22.44
C HIS A 12 -0.42 17.42 21.00
N VAL A 13 -0.79 18.38 20.16
CA VAL A 13 -0.33 18.45 18.78
C VAL A 13 0.03 19.89 18.47
N THR A 14 1.15 20.11 17.81
CA THR A 14 1.57 21.44 17.37
C THR A 14 1.80 21.50 15.87
N ASP A 15 1.72 22.70 15.31
CA ASP A 15 2.28 22.97 13.99
C ASP A 15 3.83 22.94 14.01
N ALA A 16 4.44 23.13 12.85
CA ALA A 16 5.90 23.18 12.69
C ALA A 16 6.56 24.36 13.43
N GLN A 17 5.78 25.37 13.85
CA GLN A 17 6.25 26.53 14.60
C GLN A 17 6.09 26.34 16.13
N GLY A 18 5.47 25.24 16.56
CA GLY A 18 5.19 24.93 17.98
C GLY A 18 3.88 25.53 18.50
N SER A 19 3.02 26.03 17.62
CA SER A 19 1.69 26.52 18.01
C SER A 19 0.76 25.33 18.23
N PRO A 20 -0.01 25.30 19.34
CA PRO A 20 -0.94 24.19 19.60
C PRO A 20 -2.07 24.14 18.57
N LEU A 21 -2.42 22.94 18.14
CA LEU A 21 -3.56 22.66 17.28
C LEU A 21 -4.74 22.19 18.13
N ASN A 22 -5.92 22.77 17.90
CA ASN A 22 -7.17 22.21 18.40
C ASN A 22 -7.65 21.10 17.44
N LEU A 23 -8.72 20.40 17.80
CA LEU A 23 -9.25 19.30 16.99
C LEU A 23 -9.66 19.74 15.57
N GLU A 24 -10.21 20.94 15.42
CA GLU A 24 -10.61 21.48 14.12
C GLU A 24 -9.40 21.71 13.20
N ALA A 25 -8.34 22.33 13.71
CA ALA A 25 -7.10 22.55 12.97
C ALA A 25 -6.39 21.23 12.63
N LEU A 26 -6.38 20.27 13.56
CA LEU A 26 -5.88 18.93 13.33
C LEU A 26 -6.62 18.26 12.15
N ARG A 27 -7.96 18.27 12.19
CA ARG A 27 -8.81 17.71 11.12
C ARG A 27 -8.64 18.45 9.80
N GLY A 28 -8.38 19.75 9.83
CA GLY A 28 -8.03 20.53 8.64
C GLY A 28 -6.78 20.03 7.93
N ILE A 29 -5.76 19.62 8.70
CA ILE A 29 -4.54 18.98 8.15
C ILE A 29 -4.86 17.57 7.69
N GLN A 30 -5.47 16.76 8.56
CA GLN A 30 -5.80 15.36 8.28
C GLN A 30 -6.71 15.19 7.07
N SER A 31 -7.49 16.21 6.67
CA SER A 31 -8.42 16.17 5.53
C SER A 31 -7.81 16.64 4.19
N ASN A 32 -6.56 17.12 4.20
CA ASN A 32 -5.89 17.79 3.08
C ASN A 32 -6.75 18.86 2.37
N GLY A 33 -7.63 19.53 3.13
CA GLY A 33 -8.56 20.53 2.60
C GLY A 33 -9.59 20.02 1.59
N LYS A 34 -9.85 18.71 1.52
CA LYS A 34 -10.67 18.06 0.48
C LYS A 34 -11.98 17.43 0.98
N GLY A 35 -12.25 17.46 2.28
CA GLY A 35 -13.46 16.88 2.85
C GLY A 35 -14.23 17.83 3.77
N GLU A 36 -15.51 17.50 3.96
CA GLU A 36 -16.26 17.83 5.19
C GLU A 36 -15.48 17.28 6.41
N PRO A 37 -15.64 17.86 7.62
CA PRO A 37 -14.96 17.39 8.82
C PRO A 37 -15.35 15.93 9.14
N GLY A 38 -14.56 14.97 8.64
CA GLY A 38 -14.81 13.53 8.68
C GLY A 38 -13.49 12.76 8.80
N TYR A 39 -13.55 11.71 9.60
CA TYR A 39 -12.44 11.09 10.31
C TYR A 39 -11.50 10.26 9.41
N ASP A 40 -10.41 10.87 8.94
CA ASP A 40 -9.23 10.13 8.47
C ASP A 40 -8.34 9.77 9.65
N ASP A 41 -8.96 9.26 10.70
CA ASP A 41 -8.33 8.76 11.90
C ASP A 41 -9.03 7.49 12.37
N ALA A 42 -8.23 6.48 12.71
CA ALA A 42 -8.71 5.19 13.19
C ALA A 42 -7.86 4.70 14.36
N LEU A 43 -8.51 4.14 15.37
CA LEU A 43 -7.86 3.40 16.43
C LEU A 43 -7.73 1.95 15.96
N LEU A 44 -6.50 1.47 15.85
CA LEU A 44 -6.16 0.14 15.37
C LEU A 44 -5.59 -0.72 16.48
N ASP A 45 -5.69 -2.03 16.34
CA ASP A 45 -4.86 -2.96 17.09
C ASP A 45 -3.39 -2.80 16.70
N THR A 46 -2.48 -2.66 17.67
CA THR A 46 -1.07 -2.43 17.36
C THR A 46 -0.42 -3.57 16.59
N SER A 47 -0.85 -4.82 16.82
CA SER A 47 -0.25 -6.01 16.22
C SER A 47 -0.94 -6.42 14.93
N THR A 48 -2.27 -6.39 14.89
CA THR A 48 -3.03 -6.88 13.72
C THR A 48 -3.47 -5.78 12.77
N LEU A 49 -3.39 -4.51 13.19
CA LEU A 49 -3.92 -3.35 12.47
C LEU A 49 -5.43 -3.44 12.16
N GLU A 50 -6.16 -4.33 12.84
CA GLU A 50 -7.61 -4.37 12.78
C GLU A 50 -8.21 -3.12 13.40
N VAL A 51 -9.25 -2.56 12.78
CA VAL A 51 -9.92 -1.36 13.26
C VAL A 51 -10.72 -1.66 14.53
N ILE A 52 -10.45 -0.87 15.57
CA ILE A 52 -11.16 -0.85 16.85
C ILE A 52 -12.27 0.19 16.80
N ALA A 53 -11.94 1.40 16.35
CA ALA A 53 -12.86 2.53 16.22
C ALA A 53 -12.41 3.45 15.07
N VAL A 54 -13.36 4.04 14.36
CA VAL A 54 -13.11 5.12 13.39
C VAL A 54 -13.51 6.43 14.03
N GLY A 55 -12.74 7.47 13.77
CA GLY A 55 -12.92 8.77 14.41
C GLY A 55 -12.80 8.78 15.93
N PRO A 56 -11.80 8.11 16.52
CA PRO A 56 -11.65 8.07 17.97
C PRO A 56 -11.30 9.42 18.61
N LEU A 57 -10.87 10.42 17.83
CA LEU A 57 -10.45 11.73 18.37
C LEU A 57 -11.62 12.67 18.66
N TYR A 58 -11.64 13.22 19.88
CA TYR A 58 -12.60 14.22 20.32
C TYR A 58 -11.94 15.39 21.07
N GLN A 59 -12.67 16.47 21.25
CA GLN A 59 -12.22 17.63 22.02
C GLN A 59 -12.82 17.48 23.41
N ASP A 60 -11.99 17.38 24.45
CA ASP A 60 -12.48 17.27 25.83
C ASP A 60 -12.99 18.61 26.38
N GLU A 61 -13.60 18.58 27.57
CA GLU A 61 -14.12 19.78 28.25
C GLU A 61 -13.01 20.79 28.63
N GLY A 62 -11.76 20.34 28.72
CA GLY A 62 -10.59 21.16 29.00
C GLY A 62 -9.97 21.80 27.75
N GLY A 63 -10.47 21.47 26.56
CA GLY A 63 -9.93 21.97 25.29
C GLY A 63 -8.66 21.23 24.84
N ALA A 64 -8.35 20.04 25.39
CA ALA A 64 -7.34 19.12 24.86
C ALA A 64 -7.96 18.08 23.92
N ILE A 65 -7.14 17.50 23.04
CA ILE A 65 -7.58 16.45 22.12
C ILE A 65 -7.53 15.12 22.89
N GLY A 66 -8.70 14.50 23.07
CA GLY A 66 -8.88 13.26 23.80
C GLY A 66 -8.97 12.05 22.88
N ILE A 67 -8.52 10.91 23.42
CA ILE A 67 -8.79 9.58 22.86
C ILE A 67 -9.00 8.57 23.97
N ASP A 68 -9.99 7.69 23.81
CA ASP A 68 -10.26 6.60 24.74
C ASP A 68 -9.74 5.28 24.18
N VAL A 69 -8.92 4.58 24.96
CA VAL A 69 -8.27 3.32 24.56
C VAL A 69 -8.78 2.17 25.42
N PRO A 70 -9.14 1.01 24.83
CA PRO A 70 -9.57 -0.16 25.60
C PRO A 70 -8.49 -0.66 26.58
N ILE A 71 -8.87 -0.90 27.84
CA ILE A 71 -7.94 -1.44 28.84
C ILE A 71 -7.43 -2.82 28.43
N GLY A 72 -6.12 -3.02 28.54
CA GLY A 72 -5.47 -4.31 28.26
C GLY A 72 -5.24 -4.60 26.78
N ARG A 73 -5.45 -3.61 25.90
CA ARG A 73 -5.18 -3.72 24.47
C ARG A 73 -4.14 -2.70 24.02
N ALA A 74 -3.10 -3.16 23.35
CA ALA A 74 -2.16 -2.27 22.68
C ALA A 74 -2.85 -1.68 21.44
N CYS A 75 -2.93 -0.35 21.37
CA CYS A 75 -3.63 0.33 20.30
C CYS A 75 -2.71 1.34 19.61
N THR A 76 -2.97 1.55 18.32
CA THR A 76 -2.24 2.49 17.47
C THR A 76 -3.23 3.44 16.85
N LEU A 77 -3.02 4.75 17.00
CA LEU A 77 -3.76 5.74 16.24
C LEU A 77 -3.16 5.83 14.84
N ALA A 78 -3.98 5.61 13.82
CA ALA A 78 -3.64 5.85 12.42
C ALA A 78 -4.35 7.11 11.93
N MET A 79 -3.69 7.96 11.15
CA MET A 79 -4.33 9.08 10.46
C MET A 79 -3.54 9.57 9.24
N SER A 80 -4.18 10.28 8.33
CA SER A 80 -3.47 11.06 7.31
C SER A 80 -2.63 12.18 7.92
N TRP A 81 -1.33 12.22 7.64
CA TRP A 81 -0.46 13.32 8.08
C TRP A 81 0.65 13.66 7.07
N PRO A 82 0.92 14.95 6.81
CA PRO A 82 1.97 15.37 5.90
C PRO A 82 3.35 15.37 6.57
N THR A 83 4.36 15.07 5.76
CA THR A 83 5.77 15.38 6.01
C THR A 83 6.36 16.06 4.77
N SER A 84 7.64 16.41 4.78
CA SER A 84 8.36 16.83 3.57
C SER A 84 8.35 15.79 2.44
N HIS A 85 7.98 14.55 2.75
CA HIS A 85 7.86 13.43 1.80
C HIS A 85 6.42 13.19 1.29
N GLY A 86 5.46 14.06 1.61
CA GLY A 86 4.04 13.90 1.27
C GLY A 86 3.21 13.31 2.42
N TYR A 87 1.90 13.12 2.21
CA TYR A 87 1.07 12.47 3.23
C TYR A 87 1.36 10.97 3.31
N SER A 88 1.41 10.50 4.55
CA SER A 88 1.52 9.08 4.90
C SER A 88 0.39 8.72 5.87
N ALA A 89 0.12 7.42 6.00
CA ALA A 89 -0.64 6.94 7.15
C ALA A 89 0.28 7.05 8.37
N LEU A 90 0.14 8.13 9.14
CA LEU A 90 0.84 8.31 10.40
C LEU A 90 0.35 7.23 11.36
N MET A 91 1.26 6.53 12.04
CA MET A 91 0.93 5.52 13.03
C MET A 91 1.62 5.83 14.35
N ALA A 92 0.83 6.05 15.41
CA ALA A 92 1.29 6.32 16.76
C ALA A 92 0.83 5.22 17.71
N ASP A 93 1.75 4.37 18.18
CA ASP A 93 1.48 3.37 19.21
C ASP A 93 1.21 4.11 20.53
N LEU A 94 0.02 3.90 21.10
CA LEU A 94 -0.50 4.68 22.22
C LEU A 94 -0.09 4.06 23.56
N PRO A 95 0.36 4.87 24.52
CA PRO A 95 0.57 4.42 25.90
C PRO A 95 -0.78 4.16 26.60
N VAL A 96 -0.74 3.58 27.81
CA VAL A 96 -1.95 3.19 28.54
C VAL A 96 -2.76 4.40 29.02
N SER A 97 -2.11 5.50 29.41
CA SER A 97 -2.76 6.70 29.94
C SER A 97 -1.81 7.90 29.95
N GLY A 98 -2.35 9.09 30.23
CA GLY A 98 -1.57 10.31 30.48
C GLY A 98 -1.64 11.32 29.34
N GLU A 99 -0.82 12.35 29.45
CA GLU A 99 -0.69 13.43 28.46
C GLU A 99 0.56 13.20 27.59
N HIS A 100 0.41 13.24 26.28
CA HIS A 100 1.48 12.92 25.33
C HIS A 100 1.47 13.85 24.12
N ASP A 101 2.64 14.06 23.51
CA ASP A 101 2.72 14.69 22.19
C ASP A 101 2.50 13.63 21.10
N LEU A 102 1.53 13.85 20.22
CA LEU A 102 1.12 12.89 19.22
C LEU A 102 2.20 12.63 18.16
N LEU A 103 2.91 13.67 17.74
CA LEU A 103 3.96 13.55 16.73
C LEU A 103 5.21 12.88 17.34
N GLU A 104 5.45 13.07 18.64
CA GLU A 104 6.50 12.33 19.35
C GLU A 104 6.19 10.84 19.38
N LEU A 105 4.95 10.46 19.73
CA LEU A 105 4.52 9.06 19.73
C LEU A 105 4.67 8.43 18.33
N ALA A 106 4.24 9.14 17.28
CA ALA A 106 4.37 8.66 15.91
C ALA A 106 5.84 8.54 15.46
N ALA A 107 6.67 9.55 15.75
CA ALA A 107 8.09 9.53 15.43
C ALA A 107 8.80 8.37 16.14
N ARG A 108 8.51 8.15 17.42
CA ARG A 108 9.07 7.04 18.21
C ARG A 108 8.62 5.68 17.67
N THR A 109 7.33 5.54 17.37
CA THR A 109 6.75 4.33 16.77
C THR A 109 7.46 3.97 15.45
N LEU A 110 7.64 4.95 14.57
CA LEU A 110 8.32 4.76 13.29
C LEU A 110 9.81 4.46 13.49
N HIS A 111 10.50 5.23 14.35
CA HIS A 111 11.92 5.06 14.63
C HIS A 111 12.26 3.68 15.22
N ASP A 112 11.46 3.19 16.17
CA ASP A 112 11.73 1.93 16.85
C ASP A 112 11.56 0.73 15.90
N ARG A 113 10.52 0.76 15.04
CA ARG A 113 10.22 -0.30 14.07
C ARG A 113 11.25 -0.46 12.97
N GLN A 114 12.00 0.59 12.66
CA GLN A 114 13.11 0.55 11.70
C GLN A 114 14.32 -0.25 12.19
N THR A 115 14.42 -0.59 13.49
CA THR A 115 15.65 -1.13 14.10
C THR A 115 16.18 -2.38 13.39
N GLU A 116 15.32 -3.36 13.13
CA GLU A 116 15.73 -4.61 12.48
C GLU A 116 16.20 -4.37 11.03
N ARG A 117 15.39 -3.64 10.26
CA ARG A 117 15.70 -3.26 8.87
C ARG A 117 17.00 -2.43 8.76
N TYR A 118 17.23 -1.53 9.72
CA TYR A 118 18.46 -0.74 9.82
C TYR A 118 19.69 -1.61 10.11
N GLN A 119 19.59 -2.51 11.08
CA GLN A 119 20.68 -3.44 11.41
C GLN A 119 20.99 -4.36 10.23
N GLN A 120 19.98 -4.86 9.53
CA GLN A 120 20.13 -5.67 8.33
C GLN A 120 20.86 -4.89 7.23
N ALA A 121 20.41 -3.68 6.90
CA ALA A 121 20.98 -2.88 5.82
C ALA A 121 22.45 -2.49 6.11
N THR A 122 22.74 -2.09 7.35
CA THR A 122 24.09 -1.66 7.76
C THR A 122 25.07 -2.83 7.91
N ALA A 123 24.64 -3.96 8.47
CA ALA A 123 25.49 -5.15 8.63
C ALA A 123 25.94 -5.71 7.27
N GLN A 124 25.12 -5.57 6.24
CA GLN A 124 25.42 -6.01 4.88
C GLN A 124 26.11 -4.93 4.04
N GLY A 125 26.26 -3.69 4.55
CA GLY A 125 26.84 -2.58 3.81
C GLY A 125 26.10 -2.26 2.51
N LEU A 126 24.76 -2.32 2.55
CA LEU A 126 23.94 -2.05 1.35
C LEU A 126 24.12 -0.61 0.90
N LYS A 127 24.28 -0.41 -0.40
CA LYS A 127 24.36 0.92 -1.02
C LYS A 127 23.10 1.73 -0.69
N GLY A 128 23.28 2.99 -0.29
CA GLY A 128 22.19 3.89 0.11
C GLY A 128 21.80 3.76 1.58
N SER A 129 22.22 2.72 2.30
CA SER A 129 21.94 2.58 3.73
C SER A 129 22.67 3.63 4.59
N GLU A 130 23.74 4.23 4.06
CA GLU A 130 24.47 5.32 4.67
C GLU A 130 23.63 6.60 4.83
N GLU A 131 22.62 6.82 3.98
CA GLU A 131 21.69 7.95 4.10
C GLU A 131 20.80 7.81 5.35
N ALA A 132 20.42 6.58 5.71
CA ALA A 132 19.59 6.30 6.86
C ALA A 132 20.30 6.53 8.20
N VAL A 133 21.64 6.40 8.26
CA VAL A 133 22.44 6.52 9.49
C VAL A 133 22.28 7.90 10.16
N PRO A 134 22.60 9.04 9.50
CA PRO A 134 22.44 10.35 10.11
C PRO A 134 20.98 10.71 10.36
N LEU A 135 20.04 10.24 9.53
CA LEU A 135 18.61 10.47 9.71
C LEU A 135 18.07 9.78 10.97
N ARG A 136 18.44 8.52 11.20
CA ARG A 136 18.09 7.81 12.45
C ARG A 136 18.73 8.46 13.68
N ALA A 137 19.99 8.88 13.57
CA ALA A 137 20.66 9.59 14.68
C ALA A 137 19.95 10.91 15.01
N SER A 138 19.57 11.69 13.99
CA SER A 138 18.81 12.95 14.15
C SER A 138 17.43 12.72 14.77
N ALA A 139 16.73 11.66 14.35
CA ALA A 139 15.46 11.26 14.94
C ALA A 139 15.61 10.91 16.43
N GLN A 140 16.62 10.11 16.78
CA GLN A 140 16.90 9.76 18.18
C GLN A 140 17.28 10.98 19.02
N GLU A 141 18.14 11.87 18.52
CA GLU A 141 18.52 13.10 19.22
C GLU A 141 17.31 13.99 19.50
N SER A 142 16.43 14.15 18.50
CA SER A 142 15.19 14.91 18.65
C SER A 142 14.24 14.26 19.65
N LEU A 143 14.10 12.93 19.63
CA LEU A 143 13.29 12.16 20.58
C LEU A 143 13.84 12.24 22.01
N ASP A 144 15.15 12.23 22.19
CA ASP A 144 15.79 12.40 23.50
C ASP A 144 15.57 13.83 24.00
N ALA A 145 15.70 14.83 23.13
CA ALA A 145 15.43 16.22 23.47
C ALA A 145 13.97 16.44 23.90
N CYS A 146 12.99 15.78 23.26
CA CYS A 146 11.59 15.81 23.69
C CYS A 146 11.42 15.47 25.17
N THR A 147 12.16 14.47 25.69
CA THR A 147 12.06 14.04 27.09
C THR A 147 12.45 15.12 28.11
N THR A 148 13.30 16.07 27.69
CA THR A 148 13.82 17.16 28.54
C THR A 148 13.16 18.51 28.25
N ALA A 149 12.26 18.58 27.27
CA ALA A 149 11.56 19.80 26.90
C ALA A 149 10.75 20.37 28.07
N GLN A 150 10.84 21.69 28.26
CA GLN A 150 10.21 22.40 29.38
C GLN A 150 8.79 22.88 29.07
N SER A 151 8.35 22.77 27.81
CA SER A 151 7.02 23.18 27.35
C SER A 151 6.52 22.27 26.23
N TRP A 152 5.20 22.19 26.08
CA TRP A 152 4.57 21.47 24.96
C TRP A 152 4.91 22.07 23.60
N ALA A 153 5.07 23.39 23.51
CA ALA A 153 5.48 24.06 22.27
C ALA A 153 6.90 23.65 21.83
N ASP A 154 7.84 23.56 22.78
CA ASP A 154 9.20 23.10 22.49
C ASP A 154 9.22 21.61 22.15
N ARG A 155 8.50 20.79 22.91
CA ARG A 155 8.36 19.35 22.65
C ARG A 155 7.77 19.09 21.26
N GLY A 156 6.72 19.81 20.88
CA GLY A 156 6.08 19.65 19.57
C GLY A 156 6.99 20.00 18.39
N ARG A 157 7.81 21.06 18.49
CA ARG A 157 8.81 21.36 17.44
C ARG A 157 9.88 20.27 17.29
N LEU A 158 10.33 19.72 18.42
CA LEU A 158 11.28 18.60 18.45
C LEU A 158 10.63 17.33 17.89
N ALA A 159 9.35 17.09 18.21
CA ALA A 159 8.57 15.98 17.70
C ALA A 159 8.37 16.04 16.17
N VAL A 160 8.07 17.22 15.61
CA VAL A 160 8.03 17.44 14.15
C VAL A 160 9.38 17.11 13.53
N SER A 161 10.48 17.58 14.13
CA SER A 161 11.84 17.29 13.64
C SER A 161 12.18 15.80 13.71
N ALA A 162 11.76 15.13 14.78
CA ALA A 162 11.90 13.69 14.94
C ALA A 162 11.12 12.91 13.88
N LEU A 163 9.87 13.32 13.61
CA LEU A 163 9.01 12.68 12.62
C LEU A 163 9.56 12.83 11.20
N GLU A 164 10.04 14.02 10.84
CA GLU A 164 10.69 14.26 9.54
C GLU A 164 11.94 13.38 9.38
N ALA A 165 12.82 13.36 10.38
CA ALA A 165 14.04 12.55 10.34
C ALA A 165 13.74 11.04 10.31
N ALA A 166 12.76 10.57 11.08
CA ALA A 166 12.31 9.17 11.08
C ALA A 166 11.67 8.79 9.73
N SER A 167 10.90 9.68 9.12
CA SER A 167 10.29 9.47 7.80
C SER A 167 11.34 9.35 6.71
N GLY A 168 12.31 10.27 6.68
CA GLY A 168 13.44 10.18 5.75
C GLY A 168 14.24 8.89 5.94
N ALA A 169 14.50 8.49 7.19
CA ALA A 169 15.18 7.24 7.50
C ALA A 169 14.42 6.01 6.98
N GLN A 170 13.09 5.97 7.14
CA GLN A 170 12.26 4.87 6.63
C GLN A 170 12.43 4.73 5.11
N LEU A 171 12.27 5.84 4.38
CA LEU A 171 12.35 5.83 2.91
C LEU A 171 13.74 5.45 2.41
N ALA A 172 14.80 5.92 3.07
CA ALA A 172 16.18 5.53 2.76
C ALA A 172 16.42 4.03 2.99
N LEU A 173 15.87 3.46 4.07
CA LEU A 173 15.95 2.02 4.34
C LEU A 173 15.19 1.20 3.31
N ASP A 174 13.95 1.58 3.01
CA ASP A 174 13.11 0.92 2.01
C ASP A 174 13.80 0.88 0.65
N ARG A 175 14.41 2.01 0.26
CA ARG A 175 15.26 2.11 -0.93
C ARG A 175 16.46 1.17 -0.90
N ALA A 176 17.26 1.20 0.16
CA ALA A 176 18.50 0.43 0.25
C ALA A 176 18.25 -1.09 0.26
N LEU A 177 17.17 -1.52 0.92
CA LEU A 177 16.83 -2.93 1.09
C LEU A 177 16.37 -3.59 -0.21
N VAL A 178 15.99 -2.83 -1.25
CA VAL A 178 15.68 -3.37 -2.58
C VAL A 178 16.82 -4.20 -3.17
N ALA A 179 18.07 -3.94 -2.78
CA ALA A 179 19.23 -4.74 -3.18
C ALA A 179 19.13 -6.22 -2.73
N GLN A 180 18.29 -6.51 -1.73
CA GLN A 180 18.02 -7.85 -1.23
C GLN A 180 16.75 -8.49 -1.80
N ALA A 181 16.06 -7.81 -2.72
CA ALA A 181 14.89 -8.38 -3.38
C ALA A 181 15.24 -9.77 -3.97
N PRO A 182 14.35 -10.77 -3.85
CA PRO A 182 14.55 -12.08 -4.47
C PRO A 182 14.87 -11.95 -5.96
N GLN A 183 15.78 -12.79 -6.45
CA GLN A 183 16.18 -12.77 -7.87
C GLN A 183 15.03 -13.07 -8.82
N ASP A 184 14.02 -13.81 -8.34
CA ASP A 184 12.81 -14.14 -9.07
C ASP A 184 11.67 -13.12 -8.85
N ALA A 185 11.89 -12.08 -8.05
CA ALA A 185 10.92 -11.02 -7.87
C ALA A 185 10.76 -10.21 -9.17
N ILE A 186 9.52 -9.88 -9.49
CA ILE A 186 9.15 -9.23 -10.75
C ILE A 186 8.82 -7.74 -10.56
N ILE A 187 8.95 -6.98 -11.64
CA ILE A 187 8.30 -5.68 -11.78
C ILE A 187 7.04 -5.84 -12.64
N GLY A 188 5.95 -5.23 -12.23
CA GLY A 188 4.66 -5.35 -12.89
C GLY A 188 4.27 -4.11 -13.68
N VAL A 189 3.55 -4.32 -14.77
CA VAL A 189 2.79 -3.27 -15.47
C VAL A 189 1.38 -3.79 -15.76
N THR A 190 0.39 -2.91 -15.81
CA THR A 190 -0.97 -3.29 -16.17
C THR A 190 -1.27 -2.89 -17.61
N PHE A 191 -1.81 -3.84 -18.37
CA PHE A 191 -2.40 -3.61 -19.68
C PHE A 191 -3.92 -3.61 -19.54
N THR A 192 -4.51 -2.42 -19.62
CA THR A 192 -5.96 -2.15 -19.53
C THR A 192 -6.72 -2.50 -20.83
N ARG A 193 -5.99 -2.83 -21.89
CA ARG A 193 -6.47 -3.28 -23.19
C ARG A 193 -5.41 -4.12 -23.88
N VAL A 194 -5.79 -4.86 -24.92
CA VAL A 194 -4.83 -5.58 -25.77
C VAL A 194 -3.76 -4.60 -26.28
N PRO A 195 -2.48 -4.78 -25.91
CA PRO A 195 -1.41 -3.88 -26.31
C PRO A 195 -0.97 -4.13 -27.75
N THR A 196 -0.35 -3.12 -28.35
CA THR A 196 0.38 -3.26 -29.61
C THR A 196 1.71 -3.99 -29.37
N ALA A 197 2.29 -4.57 -30.43
CA ALA A 197 3.61 -5.21 -30.34
C ALA A 197 4.72 -4.23 -29.88
N ALA A 198 4.60 -2.93 -30.23
CA ALA A 198 5.54 -1.90 -29.80
C ALA A 198 5.43 -1.61 -28.30
N GLU A 199 4.22 -1.61 -27.74
CA GLU A 199 4.00 -1.42 -26.29
C GLU A 199 4.55 -2.60 -25.49
N ILE A 200 4.36 -3.83 -25.97
CA ILE A 200 4.97 -5.03 -25.36
C ILE A 200 6.51 -4.92 -25.40
N ALA A 201 7.08 -4.59 -26.56
CA ALA A 201 8.52 -4.43 -26.72
C ALA A 201 9.09 -3.32 -25.82
N ALA A 202 8.37 -2.20 -25.66
CA ALA A 202 8.78 -1.11 -24.77
C ALA A 202 8.78 -1.52 -23.29
N ALA A 203 7.78 -2.31 -22.86
CA ALA A 203 7.71 -2.82 -21.49
C ALA A 203 8.86 -3.79 -21.16
N LEU A 204 9.30 -4.59 -22.13
CA LEU A 204 10.37 -5.58 -21.95
C LEU A 204 11.76 -5.09 -22.33
N ALA A 205 11.87 -3.89 -22.90
CA ALA A 205 13.15 -3.32 -23.29
C ALA A 205 14.07 -3.12 -22.06
N PRO A 206 15.40 -3.10 -22.25
CA PRO A 206 16.33 -2.74 -21.17
C PRO A 206 16.09 -1.36 -20.56
N SER A 207 15.48 -0.44 -21.31
CA SER A 207 15.05 0.88 -20.84
C SER A 207 13.62 0.90 -20.25
N GLY A 208 12.95 -0.24 -20.24
CA GLY A 208 11.61 -0.42 -19.69
C GLY A 208 11.63 -0.54 -18.15
N PRO A 209 10.47 -0.82 -17.53
CA PRO A 209 10.30 -0.89 -16.07
C PRO A 209 11.27 -1.85 -15.36
N GLY A 210 11.74 -2.90 -16.02
CA GLY A 210 12.70 -3.84 -15.43
C GLY A 210 14.15 -3.35 -15.44
N GLY A 211 14.46 -2.28 -16.17
CA GLY A 211 15.83 -1.75 -16.34
C GLY A 211 16.84 -2.79 -16.86
N GLY A 212 16.37 -3.83 -17.56
CA GLY A 212 17.18 -4.95 -18.06
C GLY A 212 17.72 -5.90 -16.98
N LYS A 213 17.34 -5.72 -15.71
CA LYS A 213 17.81 -6.55 -14.59
C LYS A 213 16.68 -7.35 -13.95
N ARG A 214 15.47 -6.77 -13.85
CA ARG A 214 14.29 -7.46 -13.32
C ARG A 214 13.41 -7.99 -14.43
N LYS A 215 12.87 -9.18 -14.19
CA LYS A 215 11.86 -9.77 -15.06
C LYS A 215 10.57 -8.94 -14.94
N VAL A 216 9.94 -8.68 -16.08
CA VAL A 216 8.71 -7.89 -16.16
C VAL A 216 7.52 -8.83 -16.30
N SER A 217 6.46 -8.57 -15.56
CA SER A 217 5.15 -9.21 -15.74
C SER A 217 4.12 -8.19 -16.19
N ALA A 218 3.33 -8.54 -17.20
CA ALA A 218 2.16 -7.75 -17.57
C ALA A 218 0.91 -8.34 -16.93
N ARG A 219 0.18 -7.51 -16.18
CA ARG A 219 -1.16 -7.80 -15.67
C ARG A 219 -2.20 -7.45 -16.72
N LEU A 220 -3.05 -8.40 -17.07
CA LEU A 220 -4.01 -8.29 -18.18
C LEU A 220 -5.41 -8.05 -17.60
N VAL A 221 -5.99 -6.87 -17.86
CA VAL A 221 -7.38 -6.56 -17.53
C VAL A 221 -8.26 -7.01 -18.69
N ILE A 222 -8.98 -8.10 -18.49
CA ILE A 222 -9.76 -8.75 -19.55
C ILE A 222 -11.22 -8.31 -19.41
N GLY A 223 -11.76 -7.68 -20.45
CA GLY A 223 -13.14 -7.20 -20.48
C GLY A 223 -14.12 -8.34 -20.64
N ASP A 224 -14.26 -8.85 -21.87
CA ASP A 224 -15.24 -9.90 -22.20
C ASP A 224 -14.56 -11.20 -22.65
N PRO A 225 -14.56 -12.27 -21.83
CA PRO A 225 -14.02 -13.57 -22.22
C PRO A 225 -14.79 -14.25 -23.37
N ALA A 226 -15.98 -13.76 -23.73
CA ALA A 226 -16.73 -14.22 -24.89
C ALA A 226 -16.34 -13.50 -26.20
N ASP A 227 -15.61 -12.38 -26.13
CA ASP A 227 -15.10 -11.70 -27.31
C ASP A 227 -13.90 -12.47 -27.88
N ALA A 228 -14.13 -13.17 -29.00
CA ALA A 228 -13.11 -13.98 -29.66
C ALA A 228 -11.93 -13.15 -30.19
N GLN A 229 -12.15 -11.89 -30.57
CA GLN A 229 -11.09 -11.00 -31.05
C GLN A 229 -10.23 -10.50 -29.88
N GLU A 230 -10.86 -10.10 -28.78
CA GLU A 230 -10.14 -9.70 -27.56
C GLU A 230 -9.28 -10.86 -27.05
N MET A 231 -9.86 -12.06 -26.92
CA MET A 231 -9.14 -13.23 -26.42
C MET A 231 -8.03 -13.72 -27.35
N ALA A 232 -8.18 -13.58 -28.67
CA ALA A 232 -7.09 -13.84 -29.62
C ALA A 232 -5.95 -12.81 -29.46
N GLY A 233 -6.31 -11.55 -29.20
CA GLY A 233 -5.36 -10.48 -28.86
C GLY A 233 -4.56 -10.83 -27.61
N TRP A 234 -5.24 -11.16 -26.51
CA TRP A 234 -4.58 -11.53 -25.25
C TRP A 234 -3.70 -12.77 -25.37
N ARG A 235 -4.11 -13.79 -26.13
CA ARG A 235 -3.25 -14.94 -26.39
C ARG A 235 -1.97 -14.53 -27.12
N THR A 236 -2.09 -13.69 -28.14
CA THR A 236 -0.93 -13.14 -28.87
C THR A 236 -0.03 -12.32 -27.94
N THR A 237 -0.61 -11.54 -27.02
CA THR A 237 0.14 -10.79 -26.01
C THR A 237 0.93 -11.72 -25.09
N VAL A 238 0.31 -12.78 -24.58
CA VAL A 238 0.96 -13.79 -23.71
C VAL A 238 2.15 -14.43 -24.45
N ASP A 239 1.91 -14.91 -25.68
CA ASP A 239 2.98 -15.51 -26.50
C ASP A 239 4.14 -14.54 -26.75
N ALA A 240 3.83 -13.27 -27.03
CA ALA A 240 4.83 -12.22 -27.28
C ALA A 240 5.61 -11.81 -26.01
N LEU A 241 4.97 -11.83 -24.84
CA LEU A 241 5.64 -11.63 -23.56
C LEU A 241 6.65 -12.75 -23.30
N HIS A 242 6.21 -14.01 -23.43
CA HIS A 242 7.07 -15.18 -23.22
C HIS A 242 8.23 -15.24 -24.20
N ALA A 243 8.00 -14.94 -25.49
CA ALA A 243 9.04 -14.92 -26.51
C ALA A 243 10.18 -13.93 -26.20
N GLN A 244 9.91 -12.91 -25.37
CA GLN A 244 10.87 -11.89 -24.94
C GLN A 244 11.29 -12.04 -23.47
N GLY A 245 10.90 -13.14 -22.80
CA GLY A 245 11.27 -13.43 -21.42
C GLY A 245 10.44 -12.74 -20.34
N GLY A 246 9.33 -12.09 -20.70
CA GLY A 246 8.34 -11.55 -19.76
C GLY A 246 7.40 -12.62 -19.18
N MET A 247 6.47 -12.18 -18.32
CA MET A 247 5.40 -13.01 -17.74
C MET A 247 4.03 -12.37 -17.98
N ALA A 248 2.99 -13.18 -17.90
CA ALA A 248 1.60 -12.75 -17.91
C ALA A 248 0.91 -13.10 -16.59
N LEU A 249 0.27 -12.11 -15.97
CA LEU A 249 -0.69 -12.25 -14.89
C LEU A 249 -2.08 -11.94 -15.45
N ALA A 250 -2.98 -12.91 -15.57
CA ALA A 250 -4.34 -12.64 -16.06
C ALA A 250 -5.29 -12.41 -14.90
N GLN A 251 -6.09 -11.34 -14.99
CA GLN A 251 -7.15 -11.09 -14.03
C GLN A 251 -8.41 -11.89 -14.38
N ILE A 252 -9.01 -12.54 -13.38
CA ILE A 252 -10.30 -13.21 -13.57
C ILE A 252 -11.40 -12.19 -13.82
N CYS A 253 -11.51 -11.16 -13.00
CA CYS A 253 -12.52 -10.11 -13.13
C CYS A 253 -12.01 -8.82 -12.48
N ASP A 254 -12.23 -7.69 -13.15
CA ASP A 254 -12.04 -6.37 -12.56
C ASP A 254 -13.02 -6.16 -11.39
N SER A 255 -12.59 -5.41 -10.38
CA SER A 255 -13.39 -5.15 -9.18
C SER A 255 -14.72 -4.44 -9.51
N HIS A 256 -14.76 -3.58 -10.53
CA HIS A 256 -15.96 -2.84 -10.95
C HIS A 256 -17.05 -3.76 -11.53
N ASP A 257 -16.66 -4.88 -12.12
CA ASP A 257 -17.58 -5.82 -12.78
C ASP A 257 -18.03 -6.95 -11.86
N MET A 258 -17.36 -7.16 -10.72
CA MET A 258 -17.63 -8.33 -9.86
C MET A 258 -19.06 -8.36 -9.32
N ALA A 259 -19.61 -7.19 -9.00
CA ALA A 259 -20.95 -7.04 -8.41
C ALA A 259 -22.08 -7.44 -9.36
N VAL A 260 -21.89 -7.27 -10.67
CA VAL A 260 -22.93 -7.56 -11.68
C VAL A 260 -22.97 -9.02 -12.12
N LEU A 261 -21.94 -9.80 -11.77
CA LEU A 261 -21.86 -11.23 -12.11
C LEU A 261 -22.61 -12.09 -11.08
N SER A 262 -23.60 -12.86 -11.57
CA SER A 262 -24.16 -14.00 -10.82
C SER A 262 -23.12 -15.11 -10.63
N ASP A 263 -23.36 -16.03 -9.70
CA ASP A 263 -22.44 -17.17 -9.48
C ASP A 263 -22.23 -18.03 -10.74
N ALA A 264 -23.29 -18.29 -11.51
CA ALA A 264 -23.18 -19.06 -12.76
C ALA A 264 -22.41 -18.31 -13.85
N ALA A 265 -22.59 -16.98 -13.93
CA ALA A 265 -21.84 -16.13 -14.86
C ALA A 265 -20.35 -16.06 -14.47
N TRP A 266 -20.07 -15.99 -13.17
CA TRP A 266 -18.71 -16.07 -12.63
C TRP A 266 -18.02 -17.38 -13.01
N ASP A 267 -18.66 -18.52 -12.75
CA ASP A 267 -18.07 -19.84 -13.05
C ASP A 267 -17.84 -20.00 -14.57
N THR A 268 -18.79 -19.55 -15.39
CA THR A 268 -18.65 -19.53 -16.86
C THR A 268 -17.48 -18.66 -17.32
N ARG A 269 -17.30 -17.50 -16.69
CA ARG A 269 -16.18 -16.58 -16.96
C ARG A 269 -14.84 -17.22 -16.62
N VAL A 270 -14.71 -17.79 -15.43
CA VAL A 270 -13.50 -18.52 -14.99
C VAL A 270 -13.15 -19.63 -15.98
N ASP A 271 -14.13 -20.45 -16.37
CA ASP A 271 -13.92 -21.55 -17.31
C ASP A 271 -13.46 -21.08 -18.68
N SER A 272 -14.07 -20.01 -19.18
CA SER A 272 -13.75 -19.43 -20.48
C SER A 272 -12.34 -18.86 -20.51
N LEU A 273 -11.95 -18.13 -19.47
CA LEU A 273 -10.63 -17.53 -19.34
C LEU A 273 -9.52 -18.58 -19.26
N ILE A 274 -9.63 -19.56 -18.35
CA ILE A 274 -8.63 -20.62 -18.18
C ILE A 274 -8.45 -21.43 -19.47
N LYS A 275 -9.55 -21.71 -20.17
CA LYS A 275 -9.51 -22.42 -21.46
C LYS A 275 -8.85 -21.58 -22.55
N ALA A 276 -9.10 -20.28 -22.57
CA ALA A 276 -8.61 -19.39 -23.62
C ALA A 276 -7.14 -19.01 -23.46
N LEU A 277 -6.65 -18.92 -22.22
CA LEU A 277 -5.30 -18.47 -21.89
C LEU A 277 -4.52 -19.53 -21.08
N PRO A 278 -4.27 -20.73 -21.65
CA PRO A 278 -3.68 -21.85 -20.91
C PRO A 278 -2.22 -21.62 -20.48
N SER A 279 -1.53 -20.67 -21.12
CA SER A 279 -0.10 -20.43 -20.90
C SER A 279 0.20 -19.33 -19.87
N VAL A 280 -0.82 -18.67 -19.31
CA VAL A 280 -0.62 -17.58 -18.34
C VAL A 280 0.17 -18.09 -17.11
N ASP A 281 1.12 -17.29 -16.63
CA ASP A 281 2.01 -17.66 -15.53
C ASP A 281 1.34 -17.55 -14.16
N ALA A 282 0.42 -16.60 -14.02
CA ALA A 282 -0.30 -16.32 -12.79
C ALA A 282 -1.74 -15.85 -13.04
N TRP A 283 -2.65 -16.21 -12.14
CA TRP A 283 -4.05 -15.75 -12.16
C TRP A 283 -4.34 -14.90 -10.94
N GLU A 284 -4.80 -13.67 -11.15
CA GLU A 284 -5.42 -12.87 -10.11
C GLU A 284 -6.86 -13.37 -9.91
N ILE A 285 -7.03 -14.18 -8.86
CA ILE A 285 -8.27 -14.92 -8.57
C ILE A 285 -9.36 -14.03 -7.94
N GLY A 286 -8.97 -12.87 -7.41
CA GLY A 286 -9.84 -11.88 -6.83
C GLY A 286 -9.12 -10.53 -6.79
N ASN A 287 -9.75 -9.52 -7.38
CA ASN A 287 -9.24 -8.16 -7.43
C ASN A 287 -9.94 -7.29 -6.38
N GLU A 288 -9.14 -6.47 -5.69
CA GLU A 288 -9.58 -5.53 -4.65
C GLU A 288 -10.52 -6.11 -3.59
N ILE A 289 -10.30 -7.38 -3.21
CA ILE A 289 -11.10 -8.04 -2.17
C ILE A 289 -11.01 -7.22 -0.88
N GLY A 290 -12.17 -6.86 -0.35
CA GLY A 290 -12.30 -5.88 0.73
C GLY A 290 -12.89 -4.54 0.28
N GLY A 291 -13.08 -4.29 -1.02
CA GLY A 291 -13.89 -3.18 -1.51
C GLY A 291 -15.38 -3.34 -1.18
N ASP A 292 -16.03 -2.26 -0.75
CA ASP A 292 -17.46 -2.26 -0.38
C ASP A 292 -18.40 -2.30 -1.61
N TRP A 293 -17.87 -2.03 -2.81
CA TRP A 293 -18.60 -2.08 -4.08
C TRP A 293 -18.69 -3.47 -4.70
N LEU A 294 -17.97 -4.47 -4.20
CA LEU A 294 -17.87 -5.80 -4.85
C LEU A 294 -19.16 -6.64 -4.83
N GLY A 295 -20.19 -6.17 -4.13
CA GLY A 295 -21.45 -6.88 -3.97
C GLY A 295 -21.34 -8.10 -3.06
N THR A 296 -22.10 -9.15 -3.35
CA THR A 296 -22.23 -10.32 -2.46
C THR A 296 -21.25 -11.44 -2.78
N GLY A 297 -20.67 -12.03 -1.73
CA GLY A 297 -19.82 -13.23 -1.80
C GLY A 297 -18.50 -13.12 -2.59
N PRO A 298 -17.76 -11.99 -2.58
CA PRO A 298 -16.54 -11.86 -3.38
C PRO A 298 -15.45 -12.87 -3.00
N VAL A 299 -15.30 -13.20 -1.71
CA VAL A 299 -14.33 -14.23 -1.25
C VAL A 299 -14.73 -15.63 -1.75
N ALA A 300 -16.03 -15.95 -1.78
CA ALA A 300 -16.49 -17.23 -2.29
C ALA A 300 -16.25 -17.37 -3.80
N LYS A 301 -16.46 -16.29 -4.56
CA LYS A 301 -16.12 -16.18 -5.99
C LYS A 301 -14.62 -16.40 -6.21
N ALA A 302 -13.77 -15.68 -5.47
CA ALA A 302 -12.32 -15.83 -5.55
C ALA A 302 -11.86 -17.25 -5.20
N GLN A 303 -12.45 -17.88 -4.18
CA GLN A 303 -12.14 -19.26 -3.81
C GLN A 303 -12.50 -20.26 -4.94
N ARG A 304 -13.64 -20.08 -5.62
CA ARG A 304 -14.01 -20.93 -6.77
C ARG A 304 -13.03 -20.75 -7.93
N ALA A 305 -12.63 -19.51 -8.23
CA ALA A 305 -11.61 -19.24 -9.23
C ALA A 305 -10.25 -19.87 -8.87
N ALA A 306 -9.84 -19.80 -7.61
CA ALA A 306 -8.60 -20.42 -7.14
C ALA A 306 -8.61 -21.94 -7.31
N ARG A 307 -9.70 -22.62 -6.92
CA ARG A 307 -9.85 -24.08 -7.11
C ARG A 307 -9.77 -24.43 -8.59
N ALA A 308 -10.48 -23.69 -9.43
CA ALA A 308 -10.48 -23.86 -10.86
C ALA A 308 -9.06 -23.77 -11.47
N VAL A 309 -8.28 -22.76 -11.07
CA VAL A 309 -6.89 -22.58 -11.52
C VAL A 309 -6.03 -23.75 -11.05
N ARG A 310 -6.09 -24.14 -9.78
CA ARG A 310 -5.27 -25.23 -9.20
C ARG A 310 -5.56 -26.60 -9.82
N GLU A 311 -6.83 -26.87 -10.12
CA GLU A 311 -7.25 -28.16 -10.69
C GLU A 311 -6.85 -28.32 -12.16
N ARG A 312 -6.67 -27.23 -12.88
CA ARG A 312 -6.55 -27.23 -14.35
C ARG A 312 -5.22 -26.70 -14.87
N THR A 313 -4.44 -26.04 -14.03
CA THR A 313 -3.19 -25.37 -14.40
C THR A 313 -2.15 -25.54 -13.30
N SER A 314 -0.90 -25.17 -13.60
CA SER A 314 0.17 -25.00 -12.61
C SER A 314 0.50 -23.53 -12.34
N ALA A 315 -0.38 -22.61 -12.73
CA ALA A 315 -0.15 -21.17 -12.62
C ALA A 315 -0.20 -20.72 -11.15
N THR A 316 0.55 -19.65 -10.86
CA THR A 316 0.53 -19.00 -9.54
C THR A 316 -0.84 -18.38 -9.30
N THR A 317 -1.36 -18.49 -8.09
CA THR A 317 -2.62 -17.86 -7.68
C THR A 317 -2.35 -16.60 -6.86
N VAL A 318 -2.93 -15.48 -7.30
CA VAL A 318 -2.71 -14.15 -6.72
C VAL A 318 -4.04 -13.60 -6.19
N LEU A 319 -4.07 -13.21 -4.92
CA LEU A 319 -5.21 -12.51 -4.31
C LEU A 319 -4.83 -11.06 -4.06
N THR A 320 -5.56 -10.12 -4.67
CA THR A 320 -5.34 -8.69 -4.49
C THR A 320 -6.36 -8.12 -3.52
N LEU A 321 -5.88 -7.51 -2.44
CA LEU A 321 -6.69 -6.90 -1.40
C LEU A 321 -6.71 -5.38 -1.54
N TYR A 322 -7.87 -4.76 -1.31
CA TYR A 322 -7.98 -3.31 -1.33
C TYR A 322 -7.34 -2.68 -0.09
N TYR A 323 -6.45 -1.70 -0.28
CA TYR A 323 -5.80 -1.01 0.83
C TYR A 323 -6.61 0.18 1.34
N GLN A 324 -7.04 0.09 2.60
CA GLN A 324 -7.46 1.20 3.46
C GLN A 324 -7.45 0.78 4.94
N LEU A 325 -7.23 1.72 5.86
CA LEU A 325 -7.04 1.49 7.31
C LEU A 325 -8.15 2.09 8.19
N GLY A 326 -9.34 2.29 7.64
CA GLY A 326 -10.51 2.82 8.33
C GLY A 326 -10.97 4.19 7.82
N GLN A 327 -10.41 4.69 6.71
CA GLN A 327 -10.86 5.95 6.07
C GLN A 327 -12.29 5.89 5.50
N ALA A 328 -12.81 4.68 5.34
CA ALA A 328 -14.18 4.42 4.89
C ALA A 328 -14.89 3.53 5.92
N ASP A 329 -15.81 2.66 5.49
CA ASP A 329 -16.45 1.71 6.40
C ASP A 329 -15.39 0.79 7.06
N PRO A 330 -15.30 0.76 8.41
CA PRO A 330 -14.32 -0.06 9.13
C PRO A 330 -14.47 -1.56 8.90
N ALA A 331 -15.67 -2.04 8.54
CA ALA A 331 -15.88 -3.45 8.22
C ALA A 331 -15.11 -3.91 6.98
N TYR A 332 -14.73 -2.95 6.13
CA TYR A 332 -14.00 -3.16 4.88
C TYR A 332 -12.53 -2.74 4.99
N SER A 333 -12.04 -2.34 6.17
CA SER A 333 -10.62 -2.08 6.36
C SER A 333 -9.81 -3.35 6.12
N LEU A 334 -8.66 -3.22 5.48
CA LEU A 334 -7.83 -4.32 4.99
C LEU A 334 -7.74 -5.49 5.98
N PHE A 335 -7.30 -5.22 7.20
CA PHE A 335 -7.06 -6.27 8.20
C PHE A 335 -8.33 -6.74 8.90
N SER A 336 -9.28 -5.84 9.18
CA SER A 336 -10.60 -6.21 9.72
C SER A 336 -11.35 -7.16 8.77
N TYR A 337 -11.35 -6.83 7.48
CA TYR A 337 -12.00 -7.64 6.44
C TYR A 337 -11.26 -8.96 6.25
N ALA A 338 -9.93 -8.93 6.14
CA ALA A 338 -9.12 -10.13 5.96
C ALA A 338 -9.26 -11.12 7.13
N ALA A 339 -9.27 -10.63 8.37
CA ALA A 339 -9.44 -11.46 9.56
C ALA A 339 -10.83 -12.12 9.60
N LYS A 340 -11.87 -11.39 9.16
CA LYS A 340 -13.26 -11.83 9.22
C LYS A 340 -13.66 -12.75 8.07
N GLU A 341 -13.35 -12.36 6.83
CA GLU A 341 -13.94 -12.95 5.63
C GLU A 341 -12.97 -13.91 4.91
N ILE A 342 -11.65 -13.66 4.99
CA ILE A 342 -10.63 -14.50 4.31
C ILE A 342 -10.24 -15.65 5.25
N THR A 343 -10.99 -16.74 5.15
CA THR A 343 -10.81 -17.95 5.98
C THR A 343 -9.75 -18.90 5.42
N GLN A 344 -9.34 -19.90 6.21
CA GLN A 344 -8.30 -20.87 5.82
C GLN A 344 -8.51 -21.53 4.44
N PRO A 345 -9.74 -21.95 4.05
CA PRO A 345 -9.95 -22.62 2.77
C PRO A 345 -9.56 -21.83 1.51
N ILE A 346 -9.59 -20.49 1.54
CA ILE A 346 -9.05 -19.68 0.44
C ILE A 346 -7.57 -19.39 0.65
N ARG A 347 -7.11 -19.20 1.90
CA ARG A 347 -5.67 -18.98 2.20
C ARG A 347 -4.80 -20.14 1.69
N ASP A 348 -5.25 -21.38 1.85
CA ASP A 348 -4.55 -22.58 1.35
C ASP A 348 -4.42 -22.62 -0.17
N LEU A 349 -5.19 -21.80 -0.88
CA LEU A 349 -5.22 -21.76 -2.33
C LEU A 349 -4.43 -20.58 -2.90
N VAL A 350 -3.87 -19.69 -2.09
CA VAL A 350 -3.22 -18.43 -2.51
C VAL A 350 -1.71 -18.52 -2.36
N ASP A 351 -0.99 -18.45 -3.48
CA ASP A 351 0.49 -18.41 -3.49
C ASP A 351 1.03 -17.00 -3.19
N VAL A 352 0.31 -15.97 -3.61
CA VAL A 352 0.71 -14.56 -3.48
C VAL A 352 -0.49 -13.74 -2.99
N VAL A 353 -0.28 -12.95 -1.95
CA VAL A 353 -1.23 -11.90 -1.55
C VAL A 353 -0.62 -10.55 -1.85
N GLY A 354 -1.39 -9.70 -2.53
CA GLY A 354 -0.96 -8.37 -2.93
C GLY A 354 -1.92 -7.29 -2.49
N LEU A 355 -1.42 -6.05 -2.47
CA LEU A 355 -2.23 -4.87 -2.23
C LEU A 355 -2.55 -4.13 -3.53
N SER A 356 -3.79 -3.67 -3.64
CA SER A 356 -4.19 -2.57 -4.51
C SER A 356 -4.08 -1.26 -3.75
N VAL A 357 -3.21 -0.36 -4.22
CA VAL A 357 -2.84 0.87 -3.51
C VAL A 357 -3.04 2.07 -4.43
N TYR A 358 -3.79 3.04 -3.92
CA TYR A 358 -4.02 4.33 -4.58
C TYR A 358 -3.62 5.48 -3.64
N PRO A 359 -2.34 5.90 -3.59
CA PRO A 359 -1.86 6.92 -2.65
C PRO A 359 -2.53 8.30 -2.83
N GLN A 360 -3.19 8.52 -3.96
CA GLN A 360 -4.01 9.71 -4.21
C GLN A 360 -5.32 9.70 -3.40
N LEU A 361 -5.84 8.51 -3.05
CA LEU A 361 -7.11 8.30 -2.36
C LEU A 361 -6.93 7.85 -0.90
N HIS A 362 -5.94 7.00 -0.63
CA HIS A 362 -5.60 6.51 0.72
C HIS A 362 -4.09 6.61 0.96
N PRO A 363 -3.62 7.29 2.01
CA PRO A 363 -2.19 7.42 2.22
C PRO A 363 -1.59 6.07 2.65
N LEU A 364 -0.41 5.74 2.14
CA LEU A 364 0.39 4.60 2.60
C LEU A 364 1.72 5.14 3.15
N GLY A 365 2.54 5.72 2.27
CA GLY A 365 3.76 6.45 2.63
C GLY A 365 4.66 5.66 3.58
N THR A 366 5.08 6.29 4.68
CA THR A 366 5.98 5.67 5.68
C THR A 366 5.40 4.46 6.42
N ALA A 367 4.08 4.22 6.35
CA ALA A 367 3.48 3.01 6.91
C ALA A 367 3.59 1.78 6.01
N ALA A 368 4.09 1.91 4.78
CA ALA A 368 4.17 0.82 3.80
C ALA A 368 4.81 -0.44 4.39
N ASP A 369 5.97 -0.31 5.04
CA ASP A 369 6.67 -1.44 5.66
C ASP A 369 5.84 -2.12 6.75
N ARG A 370 5.20 -1.34 7.64
CA ARG A 370 4.38 -1.90 8.72
C ARG A 370 3.14 -2.61 8.19
N VAL A 371 2.47 -2.04 7.20
CA VAL A 371 1.30 -2.66 6.55
C VAL A 371 1.71 -3.96 5.87
N LEU A 372 2.79 -3.95 5.07
CA LEU A 372 3.25 -5.15 4.37
C LEU A 372 3.75 -6.24 5.34
N THR A 373 4.40 -5.86 6.44
CA THR A 373 4.82 -6.79 7.51
C THR A 373 3.63 -7.41 8.23
N THR A 374 2.57 -6.63 8.46
CA THR A 374 1.33 -7.14 9.05
C THR A 374 0.61 -8.07 8.07
N LEU A 375 0.65 -7.78 6.77
CA LEU A 375 0.12 -8.64 5.71
C LEU A 375 0.86 -9.99 5.63
N ASP A 376 2.19 -9.97 5.65
CA ASP A 376 3.04 -11.16 5.73
C ASP A 376 2.69 -12.04 6.94
N THR A 377 2.55 -11.40 8.11
CA THR A 377 2.14 -12.09 9.34
C THR A 377 0.75 -12.72 9.22
N ALA A 378 -0.19 -12.04 8.56
CA ALA A 378 -1.53 -12.57 8.32
C ALA A 378 -1.55 -13.71 7.28
N PHE A 379 -0.61 -13.73 6.32
CA PHE A 379 -0.56 -14.70 5.22
C PHE A 379 0.81 -15.37 5.12
N PRO A 380 1.26 -16.12 6.16
CA PRO A 380 2.64 -16.60 6.26
C PRO A 380 3.03 -17.68 5.24
N ALA A 381 2.05 -18.22 4.51
CA ALA A 381 2.27 -19.21 3.44
C ALA A 381 2.36 -18.56 2.05
N SER A 382 2.04 -17.28 1.92
CA SER A 382 2.00 -16.55 0.66
C SER A 382 3.19 -15.60 0.57
N ARG A 383 3.66 -15.33 -0.65
CA ARG A 383 4.57 -14.22 -0.90
C ARG A 383 3.80 -12.90 -0.96
N ILE A 384 4.47 -11.80 -0.64
CA ILE A 384 3.86 -10.47 -0.59
C ILE A 384 4.15 -9.66 -1.86
N ALA A 385 3.16 -8.87 -2.29
CA ALA A 385 3.24 -8.05 -3.49
C ALA A 385 2.49 -6.72 -3.36
N VAL A 386 2.78 -5.79 -4.28
CA VAL A 386 1.88 -4.67 -4.60
C VAL A 386 1.37 -4.95 -6.01
N THR A 387 0.18 -5.56 -6.08
CA THR A 387 -0.41 -6.10 -7.31
C THR A 387 -1.23 -5.08 -8.09
N GLU A 388 -1.41 -3.89 -7.54
CA GLU A 388 -1.94 -2.73 -8.24
C GLU A 388 -1.43 -1.45 -7.57
N LEU A 389 -0.86 -0.54 -8.37
CA LEU A 389 -0.46 0.79 -7.92
C LEU A 389 -0.97 1.83 -8.93
N GLY A 390 -1.93 2.64 -8.51
CA GLY A 390 -2.50 3.72 -9.31
C GLY A 390 -2.20 5.09 -8.71
N TYR A 391 -1.75 6.02 -9.55
CA TYR A 391 -1.56 7.41 -9.15
C TYR A 391 -1.62 8.38 -10.34
N GLY A 392 -2.34 9.48 -10.19
CA GLY A 392 -2.44 10.54 -11.19
C GLY A 392 -3.27 10.18 -12.43
N GLY A 393 -4.17 9.21 -12.31
CA GLY A 393 -5.20 8.92 -13.32
C GLY A 393 -6.32 9.95 -13.29
N GLU A 394 -6.97 10.19 -14.43
CA GLU A 394 -8.05 11.19 -14.53
C GLU A 394 -9.26 10.84 -13.66
N ASP A 395 -9.55 9.55 -13.54
CA ASP A 395 -10.57 8.95 -12.68
C ASP A 395 -10.34 9.23 -11.19
N LEU A 396 -9.11 9.51 -10.79
CA LEU A 396 -8.75 9.80 -9.40
C LEU A 396 -8.83 11.29 -9.05
N ASN A 397 -9.03 12.19 -10.04
CA ASN A 397 -8.88 13.64 -9.86
C ASN A 397 -9.80 14.25 -8.79
N ASN A 398 -10.94 13.63 -8.52
CA ASN A 398 -11.89 14.05 -7.49
C ASN A 398 -11.44 13.72 -6.06
N GLY A 399 -10.40 12.90 -5.92
CA GLY A 399 -9.86 12.47 -4.64
C GLY A 399 -9.16 13.58 -3.84
N PRO A 400 -8.76 13.25 -2.61
CA PRO A 400 -8.11 14.19 -1.69
C PRO A 400 -6.66 14.53 -2.07
N TRP A 401 -6.03 13.80 -2.99
CA TRP A 401 -4.62 13.99 -3.36
C TRP A 401 -3.69 13.94 -2.14
N TRP A 402 -3.80 12.90 -1.32
CA TRP A 402 -2.97 12.75 -0.13
C TRP A 402 -1.50 12.82 -0.47
N PHE A 403 -1.05 11.99 -1.40
CA PHE A 403 0.33 12.02 -1.82
C PHE A 403 0.51 13.02 -2.98
N GLY A 404 1.65 13.71 -2.99
CA GLY A 404 2.09 14.52 -4.13
C GLY A 404 1.27 15.79 -4.39
N SER A 405 1.24 16.21 -5.65
CA SER A 405 0.51 17.41 -6.09
C SER A 405 -0.26 17.15 -7.38
N ALA A 406 -1.50 17.63 -7.43
CA ALA A 406 -2.32 17.64 -8.65
C ALA A 406 -1.73 18.53 -9.76
N THR A 407 -0.83 19.46 -9.43
CA THR A 407 -0.21 20.37 -10.40
C THR A 407 1.12 19.87 -10.94
N ASP A 408 1.72 18.85 -10.31
CA ASP A 408 2.95 18.21 -10.77
C ASP A 408 2.86 16.68 -10.59
N PRO A 409 2.03 16.00 -11.40
CA PRO A 409 1.85 14.56 -11.32
C PRO A 409 3.12 13.78 -11.70
N SER A 410 4.05 14.36 -12.46
CA SER A 410 5.30 13.70 -12.88
C SER A 410 6.22 13.41 -11.70
N VAL A 411 6.51 14.45 -10.90
CA VAL A 411 7.34 14.31 -9.69
C VAL A 411 6.67 13.39 -8.69
N ALA A 412 5.35 13.53 -8.51
CA ALA A 412 4.60 12.71 -7.59
C ALA A 412 4.54 11.24 -8.00
N ARG A 413 4.34 10.92 -9.28
CA ARG A 413 4.40 9.53 -9.80
C ARG A 413 5.76 8.90 -9.56
N THR A 414 6.83 9.65 -9.79
CA THR A 414 8.19 9.18 -9.53
C THR A 414 8.36 8.83 -8.06
N ALA A 415 7.97 9.73 -7.15
CA ALA A 415 8.07 9.48 -5.71
C ALA A 415 7.19 8.30 -5.24
N VAL A 416 5.95 8.19 -5.73
CA VAL A 416 5.06 7.05 -5.42
C VAL A 416 5.65 5.73 -5.91
N ALA A 417 6.14 5.70 -7.15
CA ALA A 417 6.81 4.55 -7.71
C ALA A 417 8.02 4.17 -6.84
N GLU A 418 8.88 5.12 -6.49
CA GLU A 418 10.04 4.84 -5.64
C GLU A 418 9.68 4.30 -4.26
N TYR A 419 8.79 4.97 -3.54
CA TYR A 419 8.51 4.66 -2.14
C TYR A 419 7.79 3.31 -1.99
N VAL A 420 6.75 3.08 -2.79
CA VAL A 420 5.95 1.85 -2.70
C VAL A 420 6.74 0.66 -3.25
N THR A 421 7.49 0.82 -4.35
CA THR A 421 8.38 -0.23 -4.86
C THR A 421 9.46 -0.58 -3.84
N GLY A 422 10.07 0.44 -3.21
CA GLY A 422 11.12 0.26 -2.22
C GLY A 422 10.66 -0.59 -1.04
N ALA A 423 9.54 -0.20 -0.43
CA ALA A 423 8.98 -0.92 0.71
C ALA A 423 8.60 -2.36 0.37
N ALA A 424 8.00 -2.57 -0.81
CA ALA A 424 7.52 -3.89 -1.23
C ALA A 424 8.64 -4.84 -1.68
N LEU A 425 9.61 -4.37 -2.46
CA LEU A 425 10.71 -5.21 -2.96
C LEU A 425 11.87 -5.33 -1.98
N GLY A 426 11.97 -4.46 -0.98
CA GLY A 426 12.98 -4.57 0.09
C GLY A 426 12.78 -5.74 1.05
N ARG A 427 11.84 -6.65 0.76
CA ARG A 427 11.51 -7.81 1.59
C ARG A 427 12.04 -9.10 0.99
N SER A 428 12.42 -10.07 1.83
CA SER A 428 12.96 -11.36 1.39
C SER A 428 11.93 -12.29 0.75
N ASP A 429 10.65 -12.05 0.99
CA ASP A 429 9.51 -12.82 0.52
C ASP A 429 8.80 -12.15 -0.67
N ALA A 430 9.26 -10.96 -1.09
CA ALA A 430 8.62 -10.18 -2.15
C ALA A 430 8.44 -10.98 -3.44
N TRP A 431 7.22 -11.05 -3.96
CA TRP A 431 6.92 -11.66 -5.27
C TRP A 431 7.03 -10.66 -6.40
N GLY A 432 6.44 -9.48 -6.24
CA GLY A 432 6.46 -8.46 -7.27
C GLY A 432 5.84 -7.15 -6.85
N ALA A 433 6.42 -6.04 -7.27
CA ALA A 433 5.87 -4.72 -6.99
C ALA A 433 6.54 -3.61 -7.80
N PRO A 434 5.80 -2.56 -8.14
CA PRO A 434 4.34 -2.53 -8.27
C PRO A 434 3.91 -3.23 -9.56
N PHE A 435 2.62 -3.47 -9.70
CA PHE A 435 1.96 -3.53 -11.00
C PHE A 435 1.32 -2.18 -11.29
N TRP A 436 2.00 -1.36 -12.10
CA TRP A 436 1.57 0.01 -12.36
C TRP A 436 0.30 0.04 -13.23
N TRP A 437 -0.79 0.60 -12.68
CA TRP A 437 -2.14 0.52 -13.27
C TRP A 437 -2.26 1.25 -14.62
N TYR A 438 -1.83 2.51 -14.70
CA TYR A 438 -1.97 3.35 -15.91
C TYR A 438 -0.77 3.24 -16.88
N TYR A 439 -0.14 2.06 -16.99
CA TYR A 439 1.16 1.97 -17.68
C TYR A 439 1.08 2.34 -19.16
N LEU A 440 0.04 1.90 -19.87
CA LEU A 440 -0.10 2.20 -21.31
C LEU A 440 -0.28 3.70 -21.56
N GLU A 441 -1.03 4.38 -20.71
CA GLU A 441 -1.30 5.81 -20.78
C GLU A 441 -0.06 6.63 -20.40
N ASP A 442 0.60 6.26 -19.29
CA ASP A 442 1.74 6.99 -18.75
C ASP A 442 3.02 6.78 -19.56
N GLN A 443 3.17 5.64 -20.24
CA GLN A 443 4.35 5.37 -21.05
C GLN A 443 4.32 6.11 -22.40
N VAL A 444 3.13 6.41 -22.94
CA VAL A 444 2.95 7.00 -24.29
C VAL A 444 2.89 8.54 -24.26
N GLY A 445 2.91 9.17 -23.09
CA GLY A 445 3.17 10.62 -22.94
C GLY A 445 1.94 11.48 -22.65
N THR A 446 1.11 11.07 -21.68
CA THR A 446 0.22 12.00 -20.96
C THR A 446 1.02 13.11 -20.23
N PRO A 447 0.38 14.21 -19.80
CA PRO A 447 1.03 15.22 -18.95
C PRO A 447 1.48 14.57 -17.64
N GLY A 448 2.77 14.25 -17.51
CA GLY A 448 3.28 13.49 -16.37
C GLY A 448 4.57 12.68 -16.63
N GLY A 449 5.02 12.55 -17.88
CA GLY A 449 6.27 11.87 -18.21
C GLY A 449 6.19 10.33 -18.15
N GLN A 450 7.23 9.66 -18.65
CA GLN A 450 7.29 8.20 -18.70
C GLN A 450 7.55 7.61 -17.31
N VAL A 451 6.74 6.65 -16.89
CA VAL A 451 6.89 5.99 -15.57
C VAL A 451 7.95 4.88 -15.56
N ALA A 452 8.26 4.28 -16.72
CA ALA A 452 9.22 3.18 -16.80
C ALA A 452 10.61 3.49 -16.20
N PRO A 453 11.23 4.67 -16.42
CA PRO A 453 12.49 5.01 -15.78
C PRO A 453 12.43 5.04 -14.25
N ALA A 454 11.32 5.55 -13.68
CA ALA A 454 11.13 5.59 -12.23
C ALA A 454 11.01 4.16 -11.66
N LEU A 455 10.22 3.30 -12.30
CA LEU A 455 10.10 1.88 -11.93
C LEU A 455 11.44 1.14 -12.07
N ALA A 456 12.21 1.43 -13.11
CA ALA A 456 13.53 0.84 -13.33
C ALA A 456 14.55 1.28 -12.26
N ALA A 457 14.54 2.55 -11.87
CA ALA A 457 15.41 3.06 -10.82
C ALA A 457 15.04 2.48 -9.44
N ALA A 458 13.74 2.55 -9.11
CA ALA A 458 13.19 2.03 -7.87
C ALA A 458 13.42 0.53 -7.72
N SER A 459 13.27 -0.21 -8.82
CA SER A 459 13.52 -1.64 -8.81
C SER A 459 15.02 -1.94 -8.66
N ASN A 460 15.92 -1.29 -9.39
CA ASN A 460 17.29 -1.78 -9.45
C ASN A 460 18.21 -1.35 -8.31
N GLY A 461 17.68 -0.68 -7.29
CA GLY A 461 18.46 -0.16 -6.16
C GLY A 461 19.47 0.88 -6.66
N PHE A 462 18.95 2.09 -6.92
CA PHE A 462 19.62 3.38 -7.22
C PHE A 462 21.15 3.33 -7.40
#